data_AF-A0A965UST1-F1
#
_entry.id   AF-A0A965UST1-F1
#
_cell.length_a   1.000
_cell.length_b   1.000
_cell.length_c   1.000
_cell.angle_alpha   90.00
_cell.angle_beta   90.00
_cell.angle_gamma   90.00
#
_symmetry.space_group_name_H-M   'P 1'
#
loop_
_entity.id
_entity.type
_entity.pdbx_description
1 polymer ?
#
loop_
_entity_poly.entity_id
_entity_poly.type
_entity_poly.pdbx_seq_one_letter_code
_entity_poly.pdbx_strand_id
1 'polypeptide(L)'
;MAVVIKESVNLLEVYYLLENYKFEDFNKTFNGRKQEAKKEYDKLIKYLNQKVNNPTDYVNYNYANKRTNGRLFGEHTIQNINKEVRGFLCNNLTTDIDMVNAHPTILYDLCNKHNIYCVNLEYYIKNRNDCLVNIASVEGCSLDDAKKRILMSTNSDAKIKTKNEWFISYDREIKLIQKRLLEIEEYAYVKEYAKKDNNFEGSFINHILCIHEEIILKAMRTFCSINQLEIHSLMFDGLMVYGDINEYTLNEMNKFIAATTDFKSVKLAIKDHTTSFKLPVNFKPQERTSYEDVKTNFEIHNCKVGAEFVCDKHNDLNVYNDHSFKVLHQELTFINVEGKEEKFINKWLDDKNKRVYDKYDSFPKDSLCPDYVYNMWEKFPIQAMPIIDNEKTKNGLKWFLGHIDVMTDFNEEHSNFVKMWIAQMFQYPENKSIHLVFIGLEGTGKGTFVRFFETIMGGSHRCWECVDPQEDIFGKFNDMMKKAFLVILNEADKSGT
;
A
#
# COMPACT_ATOMS: atom_id res chain seq x y z
N MET A 1 3.29 -18.21 -14.74
CA MET A 1 3.94 -16.91 -14.43
C MET A 1 2.83 -15.93 -14.15
N ALA A 2 2.84 -15.26 -13.00
CA ALA A 2 1.82 -14.26 -12.66
C ALA A 2 2.02 -12.99 -13.49
N VAL A 3 0.94 -12.31 -13.84
CA VAL A 3 1.01 -10.97 -14.42
C VAL A 3 0.74 -9.97 -13.31
N VAL A 4 1.70 -9.08 -13.07
CA VAL A 4 1.63 -8.06 -12.02
C VAL A 4 1.32 -6.72 -12.68
N ILE A 5 0.26 -6.06 -12.23
CA ILE A 5 -0.23 -4.80 -12.81
C ILE A 5 -0.44 -3.78 -11.69
N LYS A 6 -0.07 -2.52 -11.95
CA LYS A 6 -0.44 -1.40 -11.08
C LYS A 6 -1.87 -0.99 -11.39
N GLU A 7 -2.77 -1.16 -10.43
CA GLU A 7 -4.21 -0.89 -10.54
C GLU A 7 -4.57 0.24 -9.55
N SER A 8 -4.41 1.49 -9.98
CA SER A 8 -4.76 2.68 -9.20
C SER A 8 -6.19 3.12 -9.52
N VAL A 9 -6.92 3.64 -8.54
CA VAL A 9 -8.28 4.18 -8.70
C VAL A 9 -8.39 5.57 -8.08
N ASN A 10 -9.45 6.32 -8.39
CA ASN A 10 -9.70 7.60 -7.74
C ASN A 10 -10.08 7.40 -6.27
N LEU A 11 -9.18 7.71 -5.34
CA LEU A 11 -9.40 7.52 -3.90
C LEU A 11 -10.59 8.33 -3.36
N LEU A 12 -10.88 9.49 -3.92
CA LEU A 12 -12.02 10.31 -3.48
C LEU A 12 -13.36 9.61 -3.78
N GLU A 13 -13.44 8.91 -4.91
CA GLU A 13 -14.59 8.09 -5.29
C GLU A 13 -14.67 6.81 -4.44
N VAL A 14 -13.53 6.22 -4.09
CA VAL A 14 -13.45 5.09 -3.14
C VAL A 14 -14.04 5.49 -1.79
N TYR A 15 -13.61 6.63 -1.21
CA TYR A 15 -14.15 7.13 0.05
C TYR A 15 -15.65 7.42 -0.05
N TYR A 16 -16.09 8.05 -1.14
CA TYR A 16 -17.52 8.31 -1.36
C TYR A 16 -18.36 7.03 -1.32
N LEU A 17 -17.91 5.97 -1.99
CA LEU A 17 -18.59 4.67 -1.97
C LEU A 17 -18.59 4.04 -0.57
N LEU A 18 -17.45 4.05 0.13
CA LEU A 18 -17.35 3.50 1.49
C LEU A 18 -18.30 4.21 2.48
N GLU A 19 -18.47 5.51 2.33
CA GLU A 19 -19.31 6.33 3.20
C GLU A 19 -20.79 6.26 2.85
N ASN A 20 -21.14 6.22 1.56
CA ASN A 20 -22.51 6.45 1.10
C ASN A 20 -23.18 5.25 0.43
N TYR A 21 -22.42 4.30 -0.12
CA TYR A 21 -22.99 3.17 -0.85
C TYR A 21 -23.17 1.96 0.06
N LYS A 22 -24.34 1.87 0.70
CA LYS A 22 -24.66 0.81 1.67
C LYS A 22 -25.22 -0.44 1.00
N PHE A 23 -25.24 -1.54 1.75
CA PHE A 23 -25.73 -2.83 1.25
C PHE A 23 -27.18 -2.76 0.76
N GLU A 24 -28.02 -1.97 1.43
CA GLU A 24 -29.41 -1.76 1.06
C GLU A 24 -29.52 -1.18 -0.36
N ASP A 25 -28.65 -0.25 -0.73
CA ASP A 25 -28.65 0.38 -2.05
C ASP A 25 -28.08 -0.56 -3.12
N PHE A 26 -27.00 -1.28 -2.81
CA PHE A 26 -26.48 -2.33 -3.67
C PHE A 26 -27.52 -3.42 -3.95
N ASN A 27 -28.23 -3.87 -2.93
CA ASN A 27 -29.19 -4.96 -3.06
C ASN A 27 -30.44 -4.56 -3.87
N LYS A 28 -30.79 -3.25 -3.95
CA LYS A 28 -31.91 -2.77 -4.78
C LYS A 28 -31.65 -2.96 -6.28
N THR A 29 -30.40 -2.86 -6.73
CA THR A 29 -30.03 -2.96 -8.14
C THR A 29 -29.47 -4.33 -8.52
N PHE A 30 -29.25 -5.22 -7.53
CA PHE A 30 -28.71 -6.55 -7.76
C PHE A 30 -29.76 -7.53 -8.31
N ASN A 31 -29.48 -8.09 -9.48
CA ASN A 31 -30.30 -9.13 -10.10
C ASN A 31 -29.93 -10.51 -9.55
N GLY A 32 -30.52 -10.91 -8.43
CA GLY A 32 -30.31 -12.24 -7.85
C GLY A 32 -30.82 -12.38 -6.42
N ARG A 33 -30.36 -13.41 -5.71
CA ARG A 33 -30.78 -13.63 -4.32
C ARG A 33 -30.04 -12.69 -3.37
N LYS A 34 -30.71 -12.23 -2.30
CA LYS A 34 -30.10 -11.36 -1.26
C LYS A 34 -28.78 -11.90 -0.68
N GLN A 35 -28.67 -13.22 -0.53
CA GLN A 35 -27.44 -13.86 -0.05
C GLN A 35 -26.27 -13.74 -1.05
N GLU A 36 -26.55 -13.77 -2.36
CA GLU A 36 -25.55 -13.55 -3.41
C GLU A 36 -25.17 -12.08 -3.47
N ALA A 37 -26.15 -11.18 -3.37
CA ALA A 37 -25.92 -9.74 -3.30
C ALA A 37 -24.98 -9.39 -2.13
N LYS A 38 -25.18 -10.02 -0.96
CA LYS A 38 -24.33 -9.80 0.21
C LYS A 38 -22.88 -10.22 -0.04
N LYS A 39 -22.66 -11.37 -0.68
CA LYS A 39 -21.31 -11.83 -1.03
C LYS A 39 -20.61 -10.87 -2.00
N GLU A 40 -21.31 -10.39 -3.02
CA GLU A 40 -20.73 -9.44 -3.99
C GLU A 40 -20.47 -8.06 -3.36
N TYR A 41 -21.36 -7.60 -2.48
CA TYR A 41 -21.15 -6.37 -1.71
C TYR A 41 -19.95 -6.49 -0.76
N ASP A 42 -19.80 -7.61 -0.06
CA ASP A 42 -18.66 -7.82 0.85
C ASP A 42 -17.33 -7.87 0.08
N LYS A 43 -17.31 -8.44 -1.15
CA LYS A 43 -16.15 -8.36 -2.05
C LYS A 43 -15.83 -6.92 -2.45
N LEU A 44 -16.86 -6.12 -2.77
CA LEU A 44 -16.70 -4.70 -3.08
C LEU A 44 -16.10 -3.93 -1.90
N ILE A 45 -16.67 -4.06 -0.71
CA ILE A 45 -16.18 -3.34 0.48
C ILE A 45 -14.75 -3.75 0.82
N LYS A 46 -14.42 -5.05 0.69
CA LYS A 46 -13.04 -5.53 0.88
C LYS A 46 -12.08 -4.88 -0.14
N TYR A 47 -12.47 -4.83 -1.41
CA TYR A 47 -11.68 -4.17 -2.46
C TYR A 47 -11.45 -2.68 -2.16
N LEU A 48 -12.50 -1.93 -1.83
CA LEU A 48 -12.42 -0.50 -1.55
C LEU A 48 -11.52 -0.20 -0.34
N ASN A 49 -11.68 -0.95 0.76
CA ASN A 49 -10.82 -0.78 1.94
C ASN A 49 -9.37 -1.19 1.67
N GLN A 50 -9.11 -2.15 0.79
CA GLN A 50 -7.74 -2.47 0.37
C GLN A 50 -7.09 -1.31 -0.38
N LYS A 51 -7.83 -0.60 -1.25
CA LYS A 51 -7.30 0.58 -1.94
C LYS A 51 -6.99 1.76 -1.01
N VAL A 52 -7.67 1.84 0.13
CA VAL A 52 -7.39 2.86 1.16
C VAL A 52 -6.19 2.46 2.04
N ASN A 53 -6.11 1.19 2.44
CA ASN A 53 -5.19 0.76 3.49
C ASN A 53 -3.87 0.17 2.98
N ASN A 54 -3.77 -0.21 1.71
CA ASN A 54 -2.58 -0.89 1.19
C ASN A 54 -1.65 0.11 0.49
N PRO A 55 -0.37 0.22 0.90
CA PRO A 55 0.58 1.13 0.25
C PRO A 55 0.92 0.73 -1.20
N THR A 56 0.56 -0.48 -1.65
CA THR A 56 0.86 -0.95 -3.01
C THR A 56 -0.39 -1.06 -3.87
N ASP A 57 -0.40 -0.38 -5.00
CA ASP A 57 -1.43 -0.53 -6.05
C ASP A 57 -1.23 -1.79 -6.93
N TYR A 58 -0.20 -2.59 -6.66
CA TYR A 58 0.13 -3.75 -7.48
C TYR A 58 -0.76 -4.96 -7.15
N VAL A 59 -1.35 -5.54 -8.20
CA VAL A 59 -2.21 -6.72 -8.12
C VAL A 59 -1.70 -7.83 -9.02
N ASN A 60 -1.94 -9.07 -8.60
CA ASN A 60 -1.50 -10.27 -9.30
C ASN A 60 -2.67 -10.93 -10.03
N TYR A 61 -2.47 -11.21 -11.32
CA TYR A 61 -3.37 -12.00 -12.15
C TYR A 61 -2.73 -13.37 -12.43
N ASN A 62 -3.45 -14.44 -12.06
CA ASN A 62 -2.97 -15.82 -12.16
C ASN A 62 -3.93 -16.70 -12.96
N TYR A 63 -3.40 -17.75 -13.59
CA TYR A 63 -4.26 -18.78 -14.17
C TYR A 63 -5.05 -19.49 -13.07
N ALA A 64 -6.19 -20.08 -13.43
CA ALA A 64 -6.94 -20.91 -12.52
C ALA A 64 -6.06 -22.03 -11.93
N ASN A 65 -6.38 -22.49 -10.72
CA ASN A 65 -5.59 -23.49 -10.01
C ASN A 65 -5.30 -24.72 -10.90
N LYS A 66 -4.04 -25.19 -10.91
CA LYS A 66 -3.52 -26.28 -11.74
C LYS A 66 -3.52 -26.04 -13.25
N ARG A 67 -3.73 -24.79 -13.71
CA ARG A 67 -3.63 -24.43 -15.13
C ARG A 67 -2.42 -23.56 -15.42
N THR A 68 -1.94 -23.66 -16.65
CA THR A 68 -0.86 -22.83 -17.22
C THR A 68 -1.35 -22.00 -18.42
N ASN A 69 -2.64 -22.07 -18.75
CA ASN A 69 -3.27 -21.39 -19.87
C ASN A 69 -4.77 -21.08 -19.56
N GLY A 70 -5.40 -20.32 -20.45
CA GLY A 70 -6.77 -19.84 -20.28
C GLY A 70 -6.83 -18.48 -19.58
N ARG A 71 -8.00 -18.12 -19.04
CA ARG A 71 -8.21 -16.82 -18.39
C ARG A 71 -7.29 -16.61 -17.18
N LEU A 72 -6.86 -15.36 -17.04
CA LEU A 72 -6.18 -14.85 -15.87
C LEU A 72 -7.17 -14.17 -14.92
N PHE A 73 -7.07 -14.52 -13.63
CA PHE A 73 -7.95 -14.03 -12.58
C PHE A 73 -7.14 -13.26 -11.54
N GLY A 74 -7.62 -12.07 -11.20
CA GLY A 74 -7.06 -11.27 -10.11
C GLY A 74 -7.87 -11.47 -8.83
N GLU A 75 -7.21 -11.75 -7.71
CA GLU A 75 -7.88 -11.80 -6.40
C GLU A 75 -8.01 -10.39 -5.83
N HIS A 76 -9.22 -10.00 -5.42
CA HIS A 76 -9.51 -8.65 -4.91
C HIS A 76 -9.06 -7.51 -5.84
N THR A 77 -9.31 -7.67 -7.14
CA THR A 77 -9.03 -6.66 -8.19
C THR A 77 -10.29 -6.05 -8.75
N ILE A 78 -10.16 -4.95 -9.52
CA ILE A 78 -11.26 -4.28 -10.22
C ILE A 78 -12.03 -5.24 -11.15
N GLN A 79 -11.38 -6.33 -11.60
CA GLN A 79 -11.97 -7.39 -12.42
C GLN A 79 -13.22 -8.00 -11.77
N ASN A 80 -13.26 -8.05 -10.43
CA ASN A 80 -14.37 -8.62 -9.66
C ASN A 80 -15.44 -7.59 -9.25
N ILE A 81 -15.27 -6.33 -9.65
CA ILE A 81 -16.17 -5.25 -9.27
C ILE A 81 -17.25 -5.09 -10.35
N ASN A 82 -18.49 -4.90 -9.93
CA ASN A 82 -19.63 -4.75 -10.85
C ASN A 82 -19.44 -3.54 -11.78
N LYS A 83 -20.09 -3.58 -12.94
CA LYS A 83 -19.89 -2.61 -14.03
C LYS A 83 -20.16 -1.16 -13.60
N GLU A 84 -21.20 -0.88 -12.83
CA GLU A 84 -21.52 0.49 -12.41
C GLU A 84 -20.46 1.08 -11.50
N VAL A 85 -20.06 0.32 -10.48
CA VAL A 85 -19.05 0.78 -9.51
C VAL A 85 -17.67 0.89 -10.18
N ARG A 86 -17.31 -0.09 -11.01
CA ARG A 86 -16.08 -0.01 -11.82
C ARG A 86 -16.11 1.20 -12.75
N GLY A 87 -17.24 1.44 -13.41
CA GLY A 87 -17.43 2.59 -14.27
C GLY A 87 -17.26 3.91 -13.52
N PHE A 88 -17.66 3.98 -12.25
CA PHE A 88 -17.40 5.16 -11.41
C PHE A 88 -15.89 5.33 -11.14
N LEU A 89 -15.26 4.31 -10.55
CA LEU A 89 -13.86 4.32 -10.08
C LEU A 89 -12.81 4.53 -11.18
N CYS A 90 -13.15 4.16 -12.42
CA CYS A 90 -12.26 4.18 -13.57
C CYS A 90 -12.63 5.27 -14.58
N ASN A 91 -13.71 6.03 -14.35
CA ASN A 91 -14.14 7.08 -15.28
C ASN A 91 -13.05 8.14 -15.42
N ASN A 92 -12.76 8.57 -16.66
CA ASN A 92 -11.69 9.53 -16.98
C ASN A 92 -10.27 9.11 -16.55
N LEU A 93 -10.09 7.87 -16.08
CA LEU A 93 -8.79 7.31 -15.70
C LEU A 93 -8.32 6.29 -16.72
N THR A 94 -9.24 5.51 -17.28
CA THR A 94 -8.91 4.40 -18.18
C THR A 94 -9.77 4.37 -19.43
N THR A 95 -9.30 3.63 -20.43
CA THR A 95 -10.10 3.16 -21.57
C THR A 95 -10.32 1.66 -21.50
N ASP A 96 -11.57 1.19 -21.59
CA ASP A 96 -11.94 -0.23 -21.61
C ASP A 96 -11.90 -0.77 -23.05
N ILE A 97 -11.03 -1.74 -23.31
CA ILE A 97 -10.82 -2.35 -24.63
C ILE A 97 -11.29 -3.79 -24.58
N ASP A 98 -12.32 -4.11 -25.36
CA ASP A 98 -12.94 -5.43 -25.39
C ASP A 98 -12.92 -6.07 -26.78
N MET A 99 -12.86 -7.40 -26.80
CA MET A 99 -13.14 -8.17 -28.00
C MET A 99 -14.64 -8.14 -28.34
N VAL A 100 -14.96 -7.74 -29.56
CA VAL A 100 -16.31 -7.77 -30.09
C VAL A 100 -16.71 -9.21 -30.37
N ASN A 101 -17.73 -9.69 -29.63
CA ASN A 101 -18.32 -11.01 -29.84
C ASN A 101 -17.28 -12.14 -29.76
N ALA A 102 -16.39 -12.07 -28.76
CA ALA A 102 -15.14 -12.83 -28.64
C ALA A 102 -15.30 -14.34 -28.94
N HIS A 103 -16.08 -15.07 -28.14
CA HIS A 103 -16.23 -16.52 -28.30
C HIS A 103 -16.72 -16.94 -29.71
N PRO A 104 -17.80 -16.36 -30.28
CA PRO A 104 -18.20 -16.66 -31.65
C PRO A 104 -17.14 -16.36 -32.72
N THR A 105 -16.44 -15.23 -32.64
CA THR A 105 -15.42 -14.87 -33.65
C THR A 105 -14.18 -15.76 -33.56
N ILE A 106 -13.74 -16.08 -32.33
CA ILE A 106 -12.69 -17.08 -32.08
C ILE A 106 -13.12 -18.43 -32.65
N LEU A 107 -14.34 -18.88 -32.34
CA LEU A 107 -14.84 -20.18 -32.80
C LEU A 107 -14.86 -20.28 -34.33
N TYR A 108 -15.24 -19.20 -35.02
CA TYR A 108 -15.26 -19.15 -36.47
C TYR A 108 -13.85 -19.30 -37.07
N ASP A 109 -12.86 -18.59 -36.53
CA ASP A 109 -11.46 -18.71 -36.99
C ASP A 109 -10.91 -20.13 -36.72
N LEU A 110 -11.27 -20.75 -35.59
CA LEU A 110 -10.91 -22.14 -35.31
C LEU A 110 -11.59 -23.13 -36.27
N CYS A 111 -12.86 -22.90 -36.62
CA CYS A 111 -13.55 -23.71 -37.60
C CYS A 111 -12.86 -23.61 -38.97
N ASN A 112 -12.48 -22.41 -39.40
CA ASN A 112 -11.73 -22.20 -40.64
C ASN A 112 -10.37 -22.89 -40.62
N LYS A 113 -9.60 -22.75 -39.52
CA LYS A 113 -8.31 -23.42 -39.33
C LYS A 113 -8.40 -24.94 -39.51
N HIS A 114 -9.48 -25.53 -39.03
CA HIS A 114 -9.69 -26.99 -39.01
C HIS A 114 -10.64 -27.49 -40.11
N ASN A 115 -10.98 -26.65 -41.09
CA ASN A 115 -11.91 -26.97 -42.20
C ASN A 115 -13.28 -27.51 -41.73
N ILE A 116 -13.83 -26.93 -40.66
CA ILE A 116 -15.16 -27.24 -40.13
C ILE A 116 -16.17 -26.24 -40.71
N TYR A 117 -17.21 -26.75 -41.39
CA TYR A 117 -18.26 -25.93 -41.96
C TYR A 117 -19.12 -25.27 -40.87
N CYS A 118 -19.28 -23.94 -40.94
CA CYS A 118 -19.89 -23.13 -39.87
C CYS A 118 -20.69 -21.93 -40.40
N VAL A 119 -21.58 -22.15 -41.37
CA VAL A 119 -22.30 -21.07 -42.07
C VAL A 119 -23.30 -20.30 -41.21
N ASN A 120 -23.94 -20.95 -40.24
CA ASN A 120 -24.87 -20.26 -39.34
C ASN A 120 -24.11 -19.40 -38.33
N LEU A 121 -22.94 -19.87 -37.87
CA LEU A 121 -22.02 -19.09 -37.05
C LEU A 121 -21.48 -17.88 -37.81
N GLU A 122 -21.06 -18.06 -39.07
CA GLU A 122 -20.64 -16.96 -39.94
C GLU A 122 -21.77 -15.95 -40.15
N TYR A 123 -22.98 -16.43 -40.42
CA TYR A 123 -24.16 -15.59 -40.56
C TYR A 123 -24.45 -14.80 -39.28
N TYR A 124 -24.34 -15.43 -38.10
CA TYR A 124 -24.49 -14.77 -36.80
C TYR A 124 -23.47 -13.66 -36.61
N ILE A 125 -22.19 -13.89 -36.95
CA ILE A 125 -21.13 -12.89 -36.80
C ILE A 125 -21.41 -11.67 -37.70
N LYS A 126 -21.81 -11.91 -38.95
CA LYS A 126 -22.08 -10.84 -39.93
C LYS A 126 -23.38 -10.06 -39.63
N ASN A 127 -24.40 -10.73 -39.09
CA ASN A 127 -25.75 -10.17 -38.91
C ASN A 127 -26.21 -10.21 -37.44
N ARG A 128 -25.27 -10.03 -36.50
CA ARG A 128 -25.49 -10.28 -35.07
C ARG A 128 -26.73 -9.59 -34.50
N ASN A 129 -26.91 -8.30 -34.79
CA ASN A 129 -28.03 -7.53 -34.25
C ASN A 129 -29.36 -8.05 -34.78
N ASP A 130 -29.46 -8.35 -36.07
CA ASP A 130 -30.67 -8.88 -36.69
C ASP A 130 -31.04 -10.26 -36.11
N CYS A 131 -30.05 -11.14 -35.94
CA CYS A 131 -30.24 -12.43 -35.26
C CYS A 131 -30.77 -12.26 -33.83
N LEU A 132 -30.21 -11.33 -33.05
CA LEU A 132 -30.63 -11.08 -31.67
C LEU A 132 -32.03 -10.49 -31.59
N VAL A 133 -32.35 -9.52 -32.46
CA VAL A 133 -33.70 -8.93 -32.56
C VAL A 133 -34.72 -9.99 -32.97
N ASN A 134 -34.37 -10.84 -33.94
CA ASN A 134 -35.24 -11.92 -34.40
C ASN A 134 -35.51 -12.96 -33.30
N ILE A 135 -34.49 -13.36 -32.53
CA ILE A 135 -34.67 -14.22 -31.33
C ILE A 135 -35.56 -13.52 -30.31
N ALA A 136 -35.25 -12.27 -29.95
CA ALA A 136 -36.00 -11.51 -28.96
C ALA A 136 -37.49 -11.40 -29.31
N SER A 137 -37.79 -11.13 -30.59
CA SER A 137 -39.14 -11.02 -31.12
C SER A 137 -39.90 -12.35 -31.09
N VAL A 138 -39.33 -13.42 -31.64
CA VAL A 138 -39.99 -14.75 -31.72
C VAL A 138 -40.23 -15.34 -30.33
N GLU A 139 -39.35 -15.04 -29.38
CA GLU A 139 -39.35 -15.65 -28.06
C GLU A 139 -39.96 -14.77 -26.97
N GLY A 140 -40.30 -13.50 -27.30
CA GLY A 140 -40.86 -12.55 -26.35
C GLY A 140 -39.92 -12.25 -25.18
N CYS A 141 -38.62 -12.08 -25.44
CA CYS A 141 -37.60 -11.84 -24.42
C CYS A 141 -36.77 -10.58 -24.72
N SER A 142 -35.96 -10.14 -23.73
CA SER A 142 -35.08 -8.98 -23.92
C SER A 142 -33.90 -9.31 -24.85
N LEU A 143 -33.26 -8.29 -25.44
CA LEU A 143 -32.02 -8.48 -26.22
C LEU A 143 -30.90 -9.12 -25.39
N ASP A 144 -30.84 -8.83 -24.09
CA ASP A 144 -29.84 -9.43 -23.21
C ASP A 144 -30.15 -10.90 -22.93
N ASP A 145 -31.42 -11.29 -22.82
CA ASP A 145 -31.80 -12.70 -22.71
C ASP A 145 -31.53 -13.45 -24.02
N ALA A 146 -31.76 -12.82 -25.18
CA ALA A 146 -31.37 -13.38 -26.47
C ALA A 146 -29.86 -13.62 -26.57
N LYS A 147 -29.02 -12.68 -26.10
CA LYS A 147 -27.55 -12.86 -26.01
C LYS A 147 -27.18 -14.01 -25.08
N LYS A 148 -27.79 -14.09 -23.89
CA LYS A 148 -27.57 -15.19 -22.94
C LYS A 148 -27.92 -16.54 -23.58
N ARG A 149 -28.97 -16.62 -24.39
CA ARG A 149 -29.35 -17.86 -25.08
C ARG A 149 -28.33 -18.30 -26.12
N ILE A 150 -27.76 -17.38 -26.90
CA ILE A 150 -26.64 -17.71 -27.82
C ILE A 150 -25.45 -18.26 -27.05
N LEU A 151 -25.08 -17.62 -25.92
CA LEU A 151 -24.02 -18.10 -25.04
C LEU A 151 -24.33 -19.50 -24.47
N MET A 152 -25.58 -19.74 -24.06
CA MET A 152 -26.02 -21.06 -23.61
C MET A 152 -25.93 -22.11 -24.72
N SER A 153 -26.34 -21.78 -25.95
CA SER A 153 -26.22 -22.69 -27.10
C SER A 153 -24.76 -23.06 -27.37
N THR A 154 -23.85 -22.09 -27.30
CA THR A 154 -22.40 -22.28 -27.51
C THR A 154 -21.76 -23.16 -26.43
N ASN A 155 -22.09 -22.91 -25.16
CA ASN A 155 -21.41 -23.52 -24.01
C ASN A 155 -22.16 -24.71 -23.39
N SER A 156 -23.27 -25.15 -24.00
CA SER A 156 -24.03 -26.34 -23.59
C SER A 156 -23.92 -27.42 -24.65
N ASP A 157 -23.89 -28.70 -24.27
CA ASP A 157 -24.08 -29.84 -25.17
C ASP A 157 -25.58 -30.11 -25.43
N ALA A 158 -26.43 -29.75 -24.48
CA ALA A 158 -27.88 -29.83 -24.62
C ALA A 158 -28.40 -28.92 -25.74
N LYS A 159 -29.34 -29.45 -26.52
CA LYS A 159 -30.06 -28.68 -27.56
C LYS A 159 -30.88 -27.57 -26.93
N ILE A 160 -30.81 -26.38 -27.52
CA ILE A 160 -31.62 -25.27 -27.04
C ILE A 160 -33.09 -25.46 -27.42
N LYS A 161 -33.99 -25.17 -26.48
CA LYS A 161 -35.42 -25.10 -26.76
C LYS A 161 -35.73 -23.70 -27.29
N THR A 162 -36.20 -23.61 -28.54
CA THR A 162 -36.55 -22.35 -29.21
C THR A 162 -37.56 -22.61 -30.32
N LYS A 163 -38.41 -21.64 -30.60
CA LYS A 163 -39.33 -21.60 -31.75
C LYS A 163 -38.69 -20.91 -32.96
N ASN A 164 -37.53 -20.28 -32.78
CA ASN A 164 -36.82 -19.56 -33.82
C ASN A 164 -36.10 -20.53 -34.78
N GLU A 165 -36.55 -20.60 -36.03
CA GLU A 165 -36.05 -21.56 -37.02
C GLU A 165 -34.57 -21.41 -37.35
N TRP A 166 -34.09 -20.18 -37.48
CA TRP A 166 -32.68 -19.91 -37.69
C TRP A 166 -31.86 -20.37 -36.48
N PHE A 167 -32.32 -20.08 -35.26
CA PHE A 167 -31.60 -20.44 -34.05
C PHE A 167 -31.55 -21.97 -33.82
N ILE A 168 -32.58 -22.71 -34.26
CA ILE A 168 -32.54 -24.18 -34.30
C ILE A 168 -31.39 -24.66 -35.20
N SER A 169 -31.23 -24.03 -36.37
CA SER A 169 -30.18 -24.39 -37.34
C SER A 169 -28.79 -24.04 -36.82
N TYR A 170 -28.65 -22.85 -36.23
CA TYR A 170 -27.44 -22.42 -35.52
C TYR A 170 -27.06 -23.40 -34.39
N ASP A 171 -27.99 -23.77 -33.51
CA ASP A 171 -27.70 -24.67 -32.39
C ASP A 171 -27.23 -26.05 -32.88
N ARG A 172 -27.87 -26.60 -33.93
CA ARG A 172 -27.44 -27.87 -34.54
C ARG A 172 -26.02 -27.79 -35.08
N GLU A 173 -25.68 -26.70 -35.75
CA GLU A 173 -24.32 -26.46 -36.25
C GLU A 173 -23.31 -26.37 -35.11
N ILE A 174 -23.62 -25.62 -34.05
CA ILE A 174 -22.77 -25.53 -32.84
C ILE A 174 -22.54 -26.91 -32.21
N LYS A 175 -23.58 -27.76 -32.10
CA LYS A 175 -23.40 -29.13 -31.56
C LYS A 175 -22.52 -30.00 -32.44
N LEU A 176 -22.59 -29.80 -33.76
CA LEU A 176 -21.69 -30.47 -34.69
C LEU A 176 -20.25 -29.97 -34.49
N ILE A 177 -20.04 -28.65 -34.43
CA ILE A 177 -18.72 -28.05 -34.19
C ILE A 177 -18.11 -28.57 -32.89
N GLN A 178 -18.88 -28.62 -31.80
CA GLN A 178 -18.45 -29.18 -30.52
C GLN A 178 -17.90 -30.61 -30.65
N LYS A 179 -18.60 -31.49 -31.37
CA LYS A 179 -18.15 -32.86 -31.62
C LYS A 179 -16.89 -32.92 -32.47
N ARG A 180 -16.82 -32.10 -33.52
CA ARG A 180 -15.66 -32.04 -34.43
C ARG A 180 -14.42 -31.54 -33.71
N LEU A 181 -14.53 -30.52 -32.86
CA LEU A 181 -13.41 -30.04 -32.04
C LEU A 181 -12.92 -31.09 -31.04
N LEU A 182 -13.79 -31.98 -30.57
CA LEU A 182 -13.42 -33.06 -29.64
C LEU A 182 -12.55 -34.15 -30.30
N GLU A 183 -12.65 -34.29 -31.62
CA GLU A 183 -11.88 -35.22 -32.44
C GLU A 183 -10.47 -34.70 -32.77
N ILE A 184 -10.21 -33.40 -32.56
CA ILE A 184 -8.92 -32.78 -32.88
C ILE A 184 -7.88 -33.10 -31.80
N GLU A 185 -6.78 -33.71 -32.22
CA GLU A 185 -5.69 -34.14 -31.33
C GLU A 185 -5.02 -32.97 -30.59
N GLU A 186 -4.87 -31.81 -31.24
CA GLU A 186 -4.34 -30.56 -30.65
C GLU A 186 -5.06 -30.19 -29.34
N TYR A 187 -6.35 -30.51 -29.21
CA TYR A 187 -7.17 -30.18 -28.05
C TYR A 187 -7.40 -31.36 -27.10
N ALA A 188 -6.77 -32.52 -27.33
CA ALA A 188 -6.98 -33.71 -26.51
C ALA A 188 -6.72 -33.46 -25.02
N TYR A 189 -5.67 -32.68 -24.70
CA TYR A 189 -5.32 -32.33 -23.32
C TYR A 189 -6.43 -31.54 -22.62
N VAL A 190 -7.24 -30.76 -23.35
CA VAL A 190 -8.30 -29.93 -22.76
C VAL A 190 -9.43 -30.76 -22.14
N LYS A 191 -9.57 -32.03 -22.56
CA LYS A 191 -10.59 -32.97 -22.04
C LYS A 191 -10.46 -33.21 -20.55
N GLU A 192 -9.27 -33.05 -19.97
CA GLU A 192 -9.05 -33.22 -18.53
C GLU A 192 -9.75 -32.13 -17.69
N TYR A 193 -9.91 -30.93 -18.24
CA TYR A 193 -10.54 -29.80 -17.55
C TYR A 193 -12.05 -29.72 -17.74
N ALA A 194 -12.59 -30.36 -18.78
CA ALA A 194 -14.01 -30.36 -19.08
C ALA A 194 -14.83 -31.13 -18.02
N LYS A 195 -16.04 -30.63 -17.73
CA LYS A 195 -16.99 -31.26 -16.79
C LYS A 195 -17.32 -32.70 -17.19
N LYS A 196 -17.12 -33.66 -16.30
CA LYS A 196 -17.32 -35.10 -16.59
C LYS A 196 -18.76 -35.57 -16.51
N ASP A 197 -19.52 -35.05 -15.56
CA ASP A 197 -20.82 -35.66 -15.22
C ASP A 197 -21.99 -35.12 -16.04
N ASN A 198 -21.84 -33.94 -16.65
CA ASN A 198 -22.84 -33.27 -17.49
C ASN A 198 -22.19 -32.11 -18.27
N ASN A 199 -22.71 -31.81 -19.46
CA ASN A 199 -22.23 -30.71 -20.29
C ASN A 199 -20.75 -30.83 -20.69
N PHE A 200 -20.32 -32.03 -21.08
CA PHE A 200 -18.91 -32.30 -21.34
C PHE A 200 -18.42 -31.53 -22.57
N GLU A 201 -19.10 -31.66 -23.70
CA GLU A 201 -18.73 -31.00 -24.96
C GLU A 201 -18.85 -29.47 -24.88
N GLY A 202 -19.90 -28.96 -24.21
CA GLY A 202 -20.07 -27.54 -23.98
C GLY A 202 -19.03 -26.95 -23.01
N SER A 203 -18.64 -27.70 -21.98
CA SER A 203 -17.53 -27.31 -21.10
C SER A 203 -16.18 -27.37 -21.83
N PHE A 204 -15.97 -28.37 -22.69
CA PHE A 204 -14.75 -28.57 -23.47
C PHE A 204 -14.51 -27.40 -24.43
N ILE A 205 -15.52 -27.04 -25.24
CA ILE A 205 -15.41 -25.90 -26.16
C ILE A 205 -15.19 -24.58 -25.39
N ASN A 206 -15.86 -24.36 -24.26
CA ASN A 206 -15.63 -23.16 -23.44
C ASN A 206 -14.16 -23.04 -22.99
N HIS A 207 -13.52 -24.15 -22.64
CA HIS A 207 -12.10 -24.15 -22.28
C HIS A 207 -11.19 -23.84 -23.46
N ILE A 208 -11.46 -24.42 -24.64
CA ILE A 208 -10.74 -24.09 -25.88
C ILE A 208 -10.84 -22.59 -26.16
N LEU A 209 -12.05 -22.03 -26.10
CA LEU A 209 -12.28 -20.62 -26.36
C LEU A 209 -11.55 -19.72 -25.34
N CYS A 210 -11.59 -20.04 -24.05
CA CYS A 210 -10.83 -19.30 -23.03
C CYS A 210 -9.31 -19.38 -23.21
N ILE A 211 -8.78 -20.50 -23.72
CA ILE A 211 -7.34 -20.63 -24.03
C ILE A 211 -6.95 -19.68 -25.16
N HIS A 212 -7.75 -19.64 -26.22
CA HIS A 212 -7.49 -18.80 -27.38
C HIS A 212 -7.79 -17.32 -27.11
N GLU A 213 -8.75 -17.00 -26.24
CA GLU A 213 -8.98 -15.66 -25.69
C GLU A 213 -7.70 -15.10 -25.04
N GLU A 214 -7.01 -15.92 -24.23
CA GLU A 214 -5.75 -15.54 -23.60
C GLU A 214 -4.59 -15.36 -24.59
N ILE A 215 -4.57 -16.11 -25.71
CA ILE A 215 -3.58 -15.89 -26.79
C ILE A 215 -3.75 -14.49 -27.38
N ILE A 216 -4.99 -14.07 -27.64
CA ILE A 216 -5.30 -12.74 -28.16
C ILE A 216 -4.98 -11.66 -27.11
N LEU A 217 -5.36 -11.85 -25.85
CA LEU A 217 -5.03 -10.92 -24.77
C LEU A 217 -3.52 -10.80 -24.55
N LYS A 218 -2.75 -11.88 -24.74
CA LYS A 218 -1.29 -11.81 -24.70
C LYS A 218 -0.73 -10.97 -25.86
N ALA A 219 -1.31 -11.06 -27.05
CA ALA A 219 -0.96 -10.18 -28.16
C ALA A 219 -1.30 -8.71 -27.85
N MET A 220 -2.49 -8.44 -27.27
CA MET A 220 -2.88 -7.10 -26.81
C MET A 220 -1.88 -6.54 -25.78
N ARG A 221 -1.51 -7.33 -24.78
CA ARG A 221 -0.51 -6.91 -23.76
C ARG A 221 0.88 -6.65 -24.35
N THR A 222 1.27 -7.47 -25.33
CA THR A 222 2.54 -7.27 -26.05
C THR A 222 2.52 -5.97 -26.84
N PHE A 223 1.41 -5.69 -27.54
CA PHE A 223 1.21 -4.41 -28.22
C PHE A 223 1.28 -3.24 -27.24
N CYS A 224 0.61 -3.32 -26.09
CA CYS A 224 0.67 -2.28 -25.07
C CYS A 224 2.12 -2.05 -24.58
N SER A 225 2.87 -3.12 -24.30
CA SER A 225 4.27 -3.01 -23.88
C SER A 225 5.17 -2.36 -24.93
N ILE A 226 4.98 -2.67 -26.21
CA ILE A 226 5.78 -2.10 -27.31
C ILE A 226 5.46 -0.61 -27.49
N ASN A 227 4.19 -0.23 -27.36
CA ASN A 227 3.71 1.12 -27.58
C ASN A 227 3.64 1.97 -26.30
N GLN A 228 4.22 1.49 -25.19
CA GLN A 228 4.25 2.19 -23.90
C GLN A 228 2.85 2.56 -23.37
N LEU A 229 1.85 1.74 -23.67
CA LEU A 229 0.51 1.85 -23.09
C LEU A 229 0.50 1.10 -21.76
N GLU A 230 0.35 1.84 -20.66
CA GLU A 230 0.28 1.26 -19.33
C GLU A 230 -1.07 0.55 -19.14
N ILE A 231 -1.03 -0.74 -18.83
CA ILE A 231 -2.23 -1.53 -18.55
C ILE A 231 -2.68 -1.25 -17.12
N HIS A 232 -3.95 -0.90 -16.93
CA HIS A 232 -4.56 -0.72 -15.62
C HIS A 232 -5.09 -2.05 -15.05
N SER A 233 -5.73 -2.88 -15.87
CA SER A 233 -6.30 -4.16 -15.40
C SER A 233 -6.61 -5.13 -16.54
N LEU A 234 -6.68 -6.42 -16.22
CA LEU A 234 -7.15 -7.46 -17.15
C LEU A 234 -8.63 -7.74 -16.92
N MET A 235 -9.43 -7.73 -17.99
CA MET A 235 -10.89 -7.76 -17.92
C MET A 235 -11.48 -8.87 -18.79
N PHE A 236 -11.32 -10.14 -18.39
CA PHE A 236 -11.81 -11.30 -19.15
C PHE A 236 -11.49 -11.20 -20.64
N ASP A 237 -12.48 -10.95 -21.51
CA ASP A 237 -12.35 -10.78 -22.95
C ASP A 237 -11.80 -9.41 -23.39
N GLY A 238 -11.15 -8.69 -22.48
CA GLY A 238 -10.56 -7.38 -22.70
C GLY A 238 -9.49 -6.99 -21.68
N LEU A 239 -9.06 -5.74 -21.74
CA LEU A 239 -8.20 -5.09 -20.76
C LEU A 239 -8.52 -3.60 -20.68
N MET A 240 -8.21 -2.99 -19.55
CA MET A 240 -8.25 -1.53 -19.41
C MET A 240 -6.83 -0.97 -19.45
N VAL A 241 -6.63 0.13 -20.18
CA VAL A 241 -5.38 0.89 -20.20
C VAL A 241 -5.57 2.25 -19.55
N TYR A 242 -4.52 2.81 -18.96
CA TYR A 242 -4.57 4.18 -18.44
C TYR A 242 -4.69 5.20 -19.57
N GLY A 243 -5.43 6.27 -19.31
CA GLY A 243 -5.67 7.36 -20.24
C GLY A 243 -6.62 7.01 -21.38
N ASP A 244 -6.77 7.98 -22.29
CA ASP A 244 -7.64 7.86 -23.45
C ASP A 244 -6.88 7.28 -24.63
N ILE A 245 -7.38 6.19 -25.20
CA ILE A 245 -6.94 5.72 -26.52
C ILE A 245 -7.97 6.06 -27.59
N ASN A 246 -7.50 6.34 -28.80
CA ASN A 246 -8.35 6.67 -29.94
C ASN A 246 -8.53 5.46 -30.88
N GLU A 247 -9.42 5.63 -31.85
CA GLU A 247 -9.68 4.64 -32.90
C GLU A 247 -8.42 4.26 -33.71
N TYR A 248 -7.45 5.17 -33.87
CA TYR A 248 -6.21 4.83 -34.57
C TYR A 248 -5.42 3.76 -33.81
N THR A 249 -5.18 3.97 -32.52
CA THR A 249 -4.49 3.00 -31.65
C THR A 249 -5.23 1.66 -31.60
N LEU A 250 -6.56 1.70 -31.52
CA LEU A 250 -7.41 0.50 -31.55
C LEU A 250 -7.23 -0.27 -32.87
N ASN A 251 -7.18 0.43 -34.00
CA ASN A 251 -6.97 -0.18 -35.32
C ASN A 251 -5.57 -0.77 -35.49
N GLU A 252 -4.52 -0.11 -34.98
CA GLU A 252 -3.16 -0.67 -34.96
C GLU A 252 -3.07 -1.92 -34.09
N MET A 253 -3.75 -1.95 -32.95
CA MET A 253 -3.83 -3.14 -32.10
C MET A 253 -4.55 -4.29 -32.81
N ASN A 254 -5.66 -4.02 -33.53
CA ASN A 254 -6.34 -5.02 -34.36
C ASN A 254 -5.41 -5.61 -35.44
N LYS A 255 -4.66 -4.75 -36.15
CA LYS A 255 -3.68 -5.21 -37.16
C LYS A 255 -2.59 -6.07 -36.53
N PHE A 256 -2.10 -5.69 -35.36
CA PHE A 256 -1.08 -6.44 -34.64
C PHE A 256 -1.57 -7.83 -34.24
N ILE A 257 -2.80 -7.96 -33.74
CA ILE A 257 -3.41 -9.26 -33.42
C ILE A 257 -3.50 -10.14 -34.68
N ALA A 258 -4.00 -9.59 -35.79
CA ALA A 258 -4.14 -10.33 -37.04
C ALA A 258 -2.79 -10.75 -37.65
N ALA A 259 -1.71 -10.01 -37.36
CA ALA A 259 -0.36 -10.31 -37.83
C ALA A 259 0.39 -11.31 -36.94
N THR A 260 0.03 -11.41 -35.66
CA THR A 260 0.79 -12.20 -34.66
C THR A 260 0.05 -13.42 -34.14
N THR A 261 -1.22 -13.60 -34.52
CA THR A 261 -2.06 -14.73 -34.10
C THR A 261 -2.80 -15.35 -35.29
N ASP A 262 -3.39 -16.53 -35.08
CA ASP A 262 -4.25 -17.19 -36.08
C ASP A 262 -5.63 -16.49 -36.23
N PHE A 263 -5.92 -15.46 -35.42
CA PHE A 263 -7.24 -14.84 -35.31
C PHE A 263 -7.34 -13.56 -36.15
N LYS A 264 -8.10 -13.63 -37.24
CA LYS A 264 -8.27 -12.55 -38.23
C LYS A 264 -9.66 -11.92 -38.17
N SER A 265 -10.64 -12.64 -37.64
CA SER A 265 -12.03 -12.18 -37.56
C SER A 265 -12.34 -11.44 -36.27
N VAL A 266 -11.43 -11.49 -35.29
CA VAL A 266 -11.55 -10.76 -34.02
C VAL A 266 -11.39 -9.27 -34.27
N LYS A 267 -12.29 -8.49 -33.69
CA LYS A 267 -12.26 -7.03 -33.69
C LYS A 267 -12.31 -6.52 -32.27
N LEU A 268 -11.58 -5.46 -31.98
CA LEU A 268 -11.65 -4.74 -30.73
C LEU A 268 -12.64 -3.58 -30.80
N ALA A 269 -13.22 -3.22 -29.66
CA ALA A 269 -14.03 -2.03 -29.48
C ALA A 269 -13.66 -1.33 -28.18
N ILE A 270 -13.71 0.00 -28.18
CA ILE A 270 -13.67 0.80 -26.95
C ILE A 270 -15.08 0.82 -26.36
N LYS A 271 -15.19 0.57 -25.05
CA LYS A 271 -16.45 0.70 -24.32
C LYS A 271 -16.37 1.84 -23.31
N ASP A 272 -17.37 2.71 -23.36
CA ASP A 272 -17.49 3.78 -22.38
C ASP A 272 -17.73 3.22 -20.98
N HIS A 273 -17.10 3.85 -20.00
CA HIS A 273 -17.42 3.64 -18.60
C HIS A 273 -18.83 4.17 -18.30
N THR A 274 -19.78 3.25 -18.11
CA THR A 274 -21.15 3.61 -17.75
C THR A 274 -21.33 3.55 -16.23
N THR A 275 -21.77 4.65 -15.63
CA THR A 275 -22.07 4.74 -14.21
C THR A 275 -23.24 5.66 -13.92
N SER A 276 -24.07 5.32 -12.92
CA SER A 276 -25.09 6.22 -12.36
C SER A 276 -24.57 7.07 -11.20
N PHE A 277 -23.41 6.71 -10.65
CA PHE A 277 -22.78 7.44 -9.55
C PHE A 277 -22.28 8.81 -9.99
N LYS A 278 -22.40 9.79 -9.10
CA LYS A 278 -21.86 11.13 -9.29
C LYS A 278 -21.21 11.58 -7.99
N LEU A 279 -19.94 11.94 -8.07
CA LEU A 279 -19.21 12.50 -6.95
C LEU A 279 -19.71 13.95 -6.71
N PRO A 280 -20.21 14.29 -5.52
CA PRO A 280 -20.56 15.68 -5.20
C PRO A 280 -19.33 16.57 -5.22
N VAL A 281 -19.43 17.76 -5.83
CA VAL A 281 -18.29 18.71 -5.97
C VAL A 281 -17.65 19.08 -4.63
N ASN A 282 -18.46 19.13 -3.56
CA ASN A 282 -18.02 19.50 -2.21
C ASN A 282 -17.86 18.29 -1.28
N PHE A 283 -17.76 17.07 -1.82
CA PHE A 283 -17.55 15.88 -1.00
C PHE A 283 -16.19 15.96 -0.31
N LYS A 284 -16.21 15.88 1.01
CA LYS A 284 -15.02 15.75 1.85
C LYS A 284 -15.12 14.41 2.57
N PRO A 285 -14.16 13.49 2.36
CA PRO A 285 -14.21 12.21 3.02
C PRO A 285 -14.08 12.40 4.53
N GLN A 286 -14.77 11.55 5.29
CA GLN A 286 -14.51 11.41 6.72
C GLN A 286 -13.08 10.92 6.91
N GLU A 287 -12.37 11.48 7.90
CA GLU A 287 -11.03 11.01 8.24
C GLU A 287 -11.10 9.52 8.59
N ARG A 288 -10.37 8.72 7.81
CA ARG A 288 -10.16 7.29 8.08
C ARG A 288 -8.68 7.10 8.30
N THR A 289 -8.32 6.65 9.49
CA THR A 289 -6.94 6.41 9.86
C THR A 289 -6.63 4.93 9.65
N SER A 290 -5.68 4.64 8.75
CA SER A 290 -5.19 3.28 8.54
C SER A 290 -4.28 2.86 9.70
N TYR A 291 -3.98 1.57 9.80
CA TYR A 291 -3.01 1.08 10.79
C TYR A 291 -1.65 1.77 10.66
N GLU A 292 -1.17 1.97 9.42
CA GLU A 292 0.14 2.59 9.16
C GLU A 292 0.15 4.08 9.50
N ASP A 293 -0.97 4.79 9.31
CA ASP A 293 -1.10 6.20 9.70
C ASP A 293 -1.02 6.36 11.23
N VAL A 294 -1.73 5.49 11.97
CA VAL A 294 -1.66 5.49 13.44
C VAL A 294 -0.27 5.08 13.89
N LYS A 295 0.32 4.03 13.30
CA LYS A 295 1.65 3.54 13.64
C LYS A 295 2.72 4.61 13.44
N THR A 296 2.73 5.29 12.30
CA THR A 296 3.72 6.32 11.97
C THR A 296 3.72 7.43 13.03
N ASN A 297 2.55 7.92 13.41
CA ASN A 297 2.44 8.95 14.46
C ASN A 297 2.76 8.40 15.85
N PHE A 298 2.34 7.17 16.14
CA PHE A 298 2.57 6.50 17.42
C PHE A 298 4.05 6.28 17.70
N GLU A 299 4.80 5.78 16.70
CA GLU A 299 6.21 5.40 16.85
C GLU A 299 7.17 6.59 16.89
N ILE A 300 6.71 7.83 16.66
CA ILE A 300 7.52 9.04 16.90
C ILE A 300 7.98 9.07 18.36
N HIS A 301 7.05 8.81 19.27
CA HIS A 301 7.26 8.92 20.72
C HIS A 301 7.34 7.55 21.42
N ASN A 302 6.87 6.48 20.78
CA ASN A 302 6.70 5.19 21.44
C ASN A 302 7.56 4.10 20.80
N CYS A 303 8.14 3.22 21.62
CA CYS A 303 8.84 2.03 21.15
C CYS A 303 8.93 0.96 22.24
N LYS A 304 9.36 -0.25 21.85
CA LYS A 304 9.70 -1.32 22.79
C LYS A 304 11.22 -1.39 22.97
N VAL A 305 11.70 -1.49 24.21
CA VAL A 305 13.12 -1.68 24.52
C VAL A 305 13.25 -2.91 25.43
N GLY A 306 13.88 -3.97 24.95
CA GLY A 306 13.97 -5.23 25.70
C GLY A 306 12.57 -5.78 26.05
N ALA A 307 12.23 -5.84 27.34
CA ALA A 307 10.92 -6.27 27.85
C ALA A 307 9.99 -5.11 28.24
N GLU A 308 10.41 -3.87 28.01
CA GLU A 308 9.74 -2.64 28.48
C GLU A 308 9.27 -1.80 27.29
N PHE A 309 8.43 -0.80 27.58
CA PHE A 309 7.90 0.14 26.59
C PHE A 309 8.23 1.56 26.98
N VAL A 310 8.70 2.35 26.03
CA VAL A 310 9.10 3.75 26.23
C VAL A 310 8.07 4.66 25.59
N CYS A 311 7.70 5.72 26.30
CA CYS A 311 7.05 6.91 25.76
C CYS A 311 7.94 8.12 26.05
N ASP A 312 8.55 8.68 25.00
CA ASP A 312 9.36 9.89 25.03
C ASP A 312 8.56 11.05 24.45
N LYS A 313 7.96 11.84 25.35
CA LYS A 313 7.08 12.95 24.96
C LYS A 313 7.25 14.10 25.94
N HIS A 314 7.22 15.33 25.44
CA HIS A 314 7.33 16.56 26.26
C HIS A 314 8.62 16.65 27.09
N ASN A 315 9.74 16.08 26.60
CA ASN A 315 11.02 15.94 27.32
C ASN A 315 10.96 15.02 28.56
N ASP A 316 9.90 14.23 28.71
CA ASP A 316 9.78 13.21 29.74
C ASP A 316 9.87 11.82 29.11
N LEU A 317 10.86 11.05 29.56
CA LEU A 317 11.03 9.65 29.21
C LEU A 317 10.36 8.78 30.25
N ASN A 318 9.24 8.18 29.89
CA ASN A 318 8.49 7.26 30.73
C ASN A 318 8.67 5.82 30.27
N VAL A 319 8.89 4.92 31.23
CA VAL A 319 9.03 3.48 30.98
C VAL A 319 7.86 2.74 31.59
N TYR A 320 7.24 1.85 30.82
CA TYR A 320 6.04 1.12 31.19
C TYR A 320 6.23 -0.39 31.04
N ASN A 321 5.54 -1.15 31.90
CA ASN A 321 5.27 -2.57 31.63
C ASN A 321 4.15 -2.72 30.58
N ASP A 322 3.96 -3.94 30.07
CA ASP A 322 2.95 -4.27 29.05
C ASP A 322 1.53 -3.81 29.42
N HIS A 323 1.11 -4.01 30.67
CA HIS A 323 -0.24 -3.68 31.10
C HIS A 323 -0.48 -2.17 31.11
N SER A 324 0.38 -1.40 31.76
CA SER A 324 0.27 0.07 31.85
C SER A 324 0.37 0.72 30.48
N PHE A 325 1.24 0.20 29.60
CA PHE A 325 1.38 0.69 28.23
C PHE A 325 0.12 0.46 27.39
N LYS A 326 -0.52 -0.72 27.52
CA LYS A 326 -1.81 -1.01 26.87
C LYS A 326 -2.92 -0.07 27.34
N VAL A 327 -3.02 0.15 28.65
CA VAL A 327 -4.03 1.07 29.23
C VAL A 327 -3.83 2.48 28.71
N LEU A 328 -2.58 2.97 28.64
CA LEU A 328 -2.25 4.31 28.14
C LEU A 328 -2.73 4.54 26.70
N HIS A 329 -2.73 3.49 25.88
CA HIS A 329 -3.02 3.58 24.44
C HIS A 329 -4.30 2.86 24.02
N GLN A 330 -5.16 2.47 24.97
CA GLN A 330 -6.34 1.66 24.70
C GLN A 330 -7.37 2.37 23.80
N GLU A 331 -7.35 3.69 23.74
CA GLU A 331 -8.32 4.48 22.95
C GLU A 331 -7.92 4.60 21.48
N LEU A 332 -6.67 4.27 21.13
CA LEU A 332 -6.24 4.32 19.73
C LEU A 332 -6.93 3.20 18.93
N THR A 333 -7.58 3.60 17.85
CA THR A 333 -8.25 2.71 16.89
C THR A 333 -7.80 2.99 15.47
N PHE A 334 -8.01 2.01 14.58
CA PHE A 334 -7.82 2.17 13.15
C PHE A 334 -8.91 1.39 12.40
N ILE A 335 -9.13 1.72 11.12
CA ILE A 335 -10.07 0.98 10.27
C ILE A 335 -9.32 -0.12 9.52
N ASN A 336 -9.73 -1.38 9.71
CA ASN A 336 -9.11 -2.53 9.06
C ASN A 336 -9.53 -2.68 7.59
N VAL A 337 -8.96 -3.67 6.89
CA VAL A 337 -9.28 -4.00 5.48
C VAL A 337 -10.71 -4.51 5.25
N GLU A 338 -11.43 -4.86 6.31
CA GLU A 338 -12.87 -5.20 6.27
C GLU A 338 -13.76 -3.97 6.52
N GLY A 339 -13.18 -2.80 6.78
CA GLY A 339 -13.90 -1.58 7.11
C GLY A 339 -14.41 -1.53 8.55
N LYS A 340 -13.88 -2.39 9.43
CA LYS A 340 -14.24 -2.43 10.86
C LYS A 340 -13.21 -1.67 11.68
N GLU A 341 -13.69 -0.99 12.70
CA GLU A 341 -12.83 -0.37 13.70
C GLU A 341 -12.21 -1.44 14.61
N GLU A 342 -10.89 -1.37 14.79
CA GLU A 342 -10.12 -2.27 15.66
C GLU A 342 -9.21 -1.48 16.59
N LYS A 343 -8.89 -2.08 17.75
CA LYS A 343 -7.94 -1.51 18.73
C LYS A 343 -6.52 -1.58 18.19
N PHE A 344 -5.85 -0.44 18.12
CA PHE A 344 -4.50 -0.28 17.56
C PHE A 344 -3.44 -1.03 18.38
N ILE A 345 -3.43 -0.84 19.69
CA ILE A 345 -2.29 -1.26 20.53
C ILE A 345 -2.04 -2.77 20.50
N ASN A 346 -3.10 -3.59 20.46
CA ASN A 346 -2.96 -5.04 20.38
C ASN A 346 -2.30 -5.46 19.07
N LYS A 347 -2.71 -4.84 17.95
CA LYS A 347 -2.12 -5.11 16.64
C LYS A 347 -0.67 -4.65 16.55
N TRP A 348 -0.36 -3.47 17.11
CA TRP A 348 1.00 -2.97 17.14
C TRP A 348 1.95 -3.89 17.90
N LEU A 349 1.52 -4.46 19.03
CA LEU A 349 2.34 -5.41 19.80
C LEU A 349 2.70 -6.67 18.99
N ASP A 350 1.79 -7.14 18.13
CA ASP A 350 2.00 -8.30 17.25
C ASP A 350 2.80 -7.96 15.97
N ASP A 351 2.98 -6.68 15.65
CA ASP A 351 3.68 -6.23 14.45
C ASP A 351 5.19 -6.56 14.53
N LYS A 352 5.69 -7.29 13.54
CA LYS A 352 7.10 -7.68 13.45
C LYS A 352 8.02 -6.52 13.08
N ASN A 353 7.47 -5.49 12.44
CA ASN A 353 8.18 -4.31 11.97
C ASN A 353 7.91 -3.09 12.87
N LYS A 354 7.45 -3.30 14.12
CA LYS A 354 7.31 -2.22 15.10
C LYS A 354 8.69 -1.66 15.50
N ARG A 355 8.75 -0.39 15.91
CA ARG A 355 9.96 0.25 16.43
C ARG A 355 10.43 -0.44 17.71
N VAL A 356 11.58 -1.12 17.66
CA VAL A 356 12.16 -1.87 18.78
C VAL A 356 13.66 -1.61 18.95
N TYR A 357 14.12 -1.79 20.18
CA TYR A 357 15.53 -1.79 20.57
C TYR A 357 15.79 -2.93 21.58
N ASP A 358 17.03 -3.38 21.69
CA ASP A 358 17.41 -4.48 22.60
C ASP A 358 17.68 -3.98 24.02
N LYS A 359 18.25 -2.78 24.15
CA LYS A 359 18.66 -2.20 25.43
C LYS A 359 18.74 -0.67 25.37
N TYR A 360 18.82 -0.08 26.56
CA TYR A 360 19.17 1.33 26.76
C TYR A 360 20.69 1.50 26.83
N ASP A 361 21.19 2.60 26.27
CA ASP A 361 22.57 3.06 26.46
C ASP A 361 22.65 4.57 26.18
N SER A 362 23.78 5.22 26.45
CA SER A 362 23.94 6.66 26.22
C SER A 362 25.14 6.94 25.32
N PHE A 363 24.85 7.39 24.09
CA PHE A 363 25.85 7.72 23.07
C PHE A 363 25.73 9.20 22.70
N PRO A 364 26.69 10.04 23.14
CA PRO A 364 26.68 11.47 22.83
C PRO A 364 26.71 11.83 21.34
N LYS A 365 27.17 10.89 20.52
CA LYS A 365 27.31 11.03 19.09
C LYS A 365 26.44 9.99 18.39
N ASP A 366 25.49 10.45 17.59
CA ASP A 366 24.55 9.57 16.88
C ASP A 366 25.28 8.50 16.05
N SER A 367 26.42 8.83 15.43
CA SER A 367 27.23 7.90 14.62
C SER A 367 27.92 6.78 15.41
N LEU A 368 27.94 6.86 16.75
CA LEU A 368 28.49 5.82 17.62
C LEU A 368 27.39 4.93 18.20
N CYS A 369 26.13 5.33 18.10
CA CYS A 369 25.01 4.57 18.64
C CYS A 369 24.68 3.40 17.71
N PRO A 370 24.75 2.14 18.18
CA PRO A 370 24.28 1.01 17.38
C PRO A 370 22.77 1.08 17.13
N ASP A 371 22.31 0.59 15.99
CA ASP A 371 20.88 0.64 15.60
C ASP A 371 19.93 -0.10 16.57
N TYR A 372 20.46 -1.09 17.30
CA TYR A 372 19.70 -1.88 18.29
C TYR A 372 19.64 -1.21 19.67
N VAL A 373 20.25 -0.04 19.85
CA VAL A 373 20.28 0.68 21.13
C VAL A 373 19.31 1.84 21.11
N TYR A 374 18.46 1.91 22.14
CA TYR A 374 17.71 3.13 22.41
C TYR A 374 18.65 4.14 23.07
N ASN A 375 19.00 5.20 22.34
CA ASN A 375 19.93 6.21 22.82
C ASN A 375 19.26 7.14 23.85
N MET A 376 19.77 7.09 25.08
CA MET A 376 19.34 7.90 26.21
C MET A 376 20.05 9.26 26.26
N TRP A 377 21.01 9.51 25.37
CA TRP A 377 21.69 10.79 25.31
C TRP A 377 20.76 11.89 24.80
N GLU A 378 20.47 12.85 25.69
CA GLU A 378 19.82 14.08 25.31
C GLU A 378 20.88 15.07 24.77
N LYS A 379 20.67 15.66 23.58
CA LYS A 379 21.58 16.65 22.99
C LYS A 379 21.70 17.91 23.87
N PHE A 380 22.83 18.60 23.81
CA PHE A 380 22.97 19.86 24.55
C PHE A 380 22.08 20.93 23.93
N PRO A 381 21.31 21.72 24.70
CA PRO A 381 20.41 22.73 24.13
C PRO A 381 21.11 23.75 23.23
N ILE A 382 22.38 24.06 23.54
CA ILE A 382 23.20 24.95 22.72
C ILE A 382 23.35 24.47 21.27
N GLN A 383 23.28 23.15 21.01
CA GLN A 383 23.35 22.59 19.66
C GLN A 383 22.10 22.91 18.82
N ALA A 384 20.98 23.23 19.47
CA ALA A 384 19.74 23.65 18.81
C ALA A 384 19.59 25.18 18.69
N MET A 385 20.47 25.95 19.32
CA MET A 385 20.39 27.42 19.29
C MET A 385 20.91 27.97 17.95
N PRO A 386 20.24 28.97 17.36
CA PRO A 386 20.73 29.61 16.14
C PRO A 386 22.04 30.36 16.41
N ILE A 387 22.95 30.33 15.43
CA ILE A 387 24.17 31.15 15.48
C ILE A 387 23.78 32.60 15.25
N ILE A 388 23.99 33.44 16.26
CA ILE A 388 23.74 34.89 16.20
C ILE A 388 25.10 35.58 16.28
N ASP A 389 25.48 36.30 15.22
CA ASP A 389 26.72 37.09 15.19
C ASP A 389 26.43 38.59 15.20
N ASN A 390 26.32 39.18 16.39
CA ASN A 390 26.15 40.63 16.57
C ASN A 390 27.07 41.18 17.67
N GLU A 391 27.07 42.51 17.87
CA GLU A 391 27.94 43.14 18.87
C GLU A 391 27.67 42.63 20.29
N LYS A 392 26.41 42.36 20.66
CA LYS A 392 26.06 41.85 21.98
C LYS A 392 26.68 40.47 22.23
N THR A 393 26.58 39.56 21.27
CA THR A 393 27.19 38.22 21.37
C THR A 393 28.72 38.28 21.37
N LYS A 394 29.32 39.17 20.57
CA LYS A 394 30.78 39.40 20.55
C LYS A 394 31.28 39.94 21.89
N ASN A 395 30.57 40.91 22.47
CA ASN A 395 30.90 41.47 23.77
C ASN A 395 30.73 40.44 24.89
N GLY A 396 29.67 39.63 24.85
CA GLY A 396 29.46 38.54 25.80
C GLY A 396 30.57 37.48 25.74
N LEU A 397 30.96 37.06 24.53
CA LEU A 397 32.07 36.12 24.33
C LEU A 397 33.39 36.72 24.84
N LYS A 398 33.70 37.97 24.49
CA LYS A 398 34.91 38.66 24.97
C LYS A 398 34.96 38.72 26.50
N TRP A 399 33.83 39.04 27.13
CA TRP A 399 33.73 39.07 28.58
C TRP A 399 33.98 37.68 29.20
N PHE A 400 33.37 36.63 28.65
CA PHE A 400 33.55 35.26 29.16
C PHE A 400 34.99 34.76 29.00
N LEU A 401 35.63 35.02 27.85
CA LEU A 401 37.03 34.66 27.64
C LEU A 401 37.94 35.43 28.61
N GLY A 402 37.67 36.71 28.86
CA GLY A 402 38.39 37.50 29.86
C GLY A 402 38.16 36.99 31.29
N HIS A 403 36.98 36.46 31.60
CA HIS A 403 36.69 35.82 32.88
C HIS A 403 37.55 34.58 33.11
N ILE A 404 37.74 33.76 32.07
CA ILE A 404 38.67 32.62 32.11
C ILE A 404 40.09 33.12 32.37
N ASP A 405 40.53 34.16 31.64
CA ASP A 405 41.87 34.73 31.82
C ASP A 405 42.09 35.15 33.29
N VAL A 406 41.12 35.86 33.91
CA VAL A 406 41.15 36.23 35.33
C VAL A 406 41.23 35.02 36.26
N MET A 407 40.41 33.98 36.03
CA MET A 407 40.44 32.75 36.85
C MET A 407 41.77 32.01 36.79
N THR A 408 42.53 32.21 35.71
CA THR A 408 43.85 31.61 35.50
C THR A 408 45.01 32.57 35.80
N ASP A 409 44.75 33.68 36.48
CA ASP A 409 45.74 34.72 36.80
C ASP A 409 46.48 35.25 35.56
N PHE A 410 45.74 35.39 34.45
CA PHE A 410 46.24 35.79 33.13
C PHE A 410 47.39 34.91 32.59
N ASN A 411 47.57 33.71 33.14
CA ASN A 411 48.50 32.74 32.60
C ASN A 411 47.97 32.19 31.26
N GLU A 412 48.66 32.52 30.18
CA GLU A 412 48.22 32.20 28.81
C GLU A 412 48.10 30.68 28.58
N GLU A 413 49.04 29.88 29.10
CA GLU A 413 49.02 28.43 28.96
C GLU A 413 47.81 27.81 29.68
N HIS A 414 47.58 28.19 30.92
CA HIS A 414 46.44 27.72 31.71
C HIS A 414 45.11 28.19 31.12
N SER A 415 45.01 29.45 30.69
CA SER A 415 43.81 29.99 30.05
C SER A 415 43.48 29.24 28.77
N ASN A 416 44.47 29.01 27.91
CA ASN A 416 44.29 28.24 26.68
C ASN A 416 43.91 26.79 26.99
N PHE A 417 44.48 26.19 28.03
CA PHE A 417 44.10 24.85 28.49
C PHE A 417 42.61 24.79 28.87
N VAL A 418 42.13 25.72 29.70
CA VAL A 418 40.71 25.77 30.10
C VAL A 418 39.80 25.98 28.90
N LYS A 419 40.16 26.87 27.96
CA LYS A 419 39.40 27.08 26.72
C LYS A 419 39.31 25.81 25.87
N MET A 420 40.42 25.08 25.71
CA MET A 420 40.43 23.81 24.97
C MET A 420 39.68 22.70 25.69
N TRP A 421 39.74 22.66 27.02
CA TRP A 421 38.97 21.72 27.85
C TRP A 421 37.46 21.93 27.67
N ILE A 422 36.99 23.18 27.65
CA ILE A 422 35.60 23.53 27.32
C ILE A 422 35.26 23.09 25.90
N ALA A 423 36.11 23.42 24.92
CA ALA A 423 35.85 23.08 23.52
C ALA A 423 35.72 21.56 23.31
N GLN A 424 36.65 20.78 23.88
CA GLN A 424 36.63 19.32 23.80
C GLN A 424 35.35 18.72 24.37
N MET A 425 34.87 19.26 25.49
CA MET A 425 33.67 18.80 26.17
C MET A 425 32.42 18.82 25.28
N PHE A 426 32.22 19.90 24.52
CA PHE A 426 31.05 20.07 23.66
C PHE A 426 31.25 19.46 22.26
N GLN A 427 32.48 19.42 21.76
CA GLN A 427 32.80 18.89 20.43
C GLN A 427 32.97 17.36 20.41
N TYR A 428 33.46 16.79 21.52
CA TYR A 428 33.75 15.36 21.67
C TYR A 428 33.22 14.82 23.01
N PRO A 429 31.91 14.95 23.32
CA PRO A 429 31.33 14.53 24.60
C PRO A 429 31.42 13.03 24.89
N GLU A 430 31.69 12.20 23.87
CA GLU A 430 32.00 10.78 24.00
C GLU A 430 33.30 10.51 24.78
N ASN A 431 34.22 11.48 24.81
CA ASN A 431 35.50 11.37 25.49
C ASN A 431 35.47 12.19 26.78
N LYS A 432 35.66 11.54 27.93
CA LYS A 432 35.82 12.24 29.20
C LYS A 432 37.22 12.85 29.28
N SER A 433 37.29 14.10 29.70
CA SER A 433 38.53 14.83 29.90
C SER A 433 39.13 14.59 31.28
N ILE A 434 40.12 15.41 31.65
CA ILE A 434 40.66 15.47 33.00
C ILE A 434 39.79 16.32 33.93
N HIS A 435 39.98 16.15 35.23
CA HIS A 435 39.34 16.96 36.27
C HIS A 435 40.13 18.26 36.48
N LEU A 436 39.42 19.39 36.54
CA LEU A 436 40.00 20.69 36.86
C LEU A 436 39.77 21.03 38.33
N VAL A 437 40.82 21.51 39.01
CA VAL A 437 40.73 22.00 40.39
C VAL A 437 41.08 23.48 40.40
N PHE A 438 40.08 24.31 40.71
CA PHE A 438 40.27 25.75 40.86
C PHE A 438 40.41 26.10 42.35
N ILE A 439 41.63 26.48 42.76
CA ILE A 439 41.92 26.93 44.13
C ILE A 439 42.08 28.45 44.09
N GLY A 440 41.33 29.17 44.92
CA GLY A 440 41.43 30.62 45.01
C GLY A 440 40.48 31.18 46.05
N LEU A 441 40.72 32.43 46.45
CA LEU A 441 39.91 33.16 47.42
C LEU A 441 38.42 33.22 47.01
N GLU A 442 37.56 33.59 47.96
CA GLU A 442 36.17 33.89 47.65
C GLU A 442 36.09 35.08 46.68
N GLY A 443 35.07 35.09 45.82
CA GLY A 443 34.86 36.17 44.85
C GLY A 443 35.71 36.07 43.57
N THR A 444 36.54 35.03 43.38
CA THR A 444 37.34 34.83 42.15
C THR A 444 36.52 34.40 40.92
N GLY A 445 35.19 34.30 41.03
CA GLY A 445 34.33 34.05 39.87
C GLY A 445 34.00 32.58 39.57
N LYS A 446 34.34 31.65 40.47
CA LYS A 446 34.07 30.20 40.32
C LYS A 446 32.57 29.90 40.09
N GLY A 447 31.68 30.46 40.90
CA GLY A 447 30.23 30.25 40.74
C GLY A 447 29.68 30.80 39.41
N THR A 448 30.22 31.92 38.92
CA THR A 448 29.86 32.48 37.61
C THR A 448 30.23 31.53 36.46
N PHE A 449 31.37 30.84 36.58
CA PHE A 449 31.83 29.84 35.62
C PHE A 449 30.91 28.61 35.60
N VAL A 450 30.43 28.16 36.77
CA VAL A 450 29.46 27.05 36.87
C VAL A 450 28.11 27.44 36.25
N ARG A 451 27.57 28.61 36.58
CA ARG A 451 26.31 29.11 35.99
C ARG A 451 26.34 29.20 34.47
N PHE A 452 27.51 29.49 33.89
CA PHE A 452 27.70 29.46 32.45
C PHE A 452 27.47 28.04 31.90
N PHE A 453 28.09 27.02 32.50
CA PHE A 453 27.87 25.63 32.10
C PHE A 453 26.43 25.17 32.29
N GLU A 454 25.80 25.49 33.41
CA GLU A 454 24.37 25.20 33.61
C GLU A 454 23.54 25.74 32.45
N THR A 455 23.80 26.98 32.03
CA THR A 455 23.08 27.62 30.92
C THR A 455 23.27 26.89 29.60
N ILE A 456 24.51 26.57 29.21
CA ILE A 456 24.79 25.98 27.88
C ILE A 456 24.54 24.47 27.82
N MET A 457 24.62 23.77 28.95
CA MET A 457 24.36 22.33 29.04
C MET A 457 22.88 22.01 29.18
N GLY A 458 22.04 22.95 29.65
CA GLY A 458 20.59 22.77 29.76
C GLY A 458 20.05 22.66 31.18
N GLY A 459 20.81 23.08 32.19
CA GLY A 459 20.39 23.19 33.58
C GLY A 459 21.29 22.42 34.56
N SER A 460 20.99 22.60 35.84
CA SER A 460 21.74 22.01 36.96
C SER A 460 21.69 20.47 37.00
N HIS A 461 20.71 19.85 36.35
CA HIS A 461 20.66 18.38 36.24
C HIS A 461 21.75 17.79 35.33
N ARG A 462 22.38 18.61 34.47
CA ARG A 462 23.51 18.24 33.61
C ARG A 462 24.85 18.80 34.08
N CYS A 463 24.85 20.00 34.64
CA CYS A 463 25.97 20.60 35.35
C CYS A 463 25.64 20.61 36.84
N TRP A 464 25.89 19.49 37.52
CA TRP A 464 25.41 19.27 38.87
C TRP A 464 26.43 19.76 39.90
N GLU A 465 26.05 20.78 40.67
CA GLU A 465 26.76 21.17 41.89
C GLU A 465 26.41 20.20 43.03
N CYS A 466 27.34 19.31 43.36
CA CYS A 466 27.21 18.36 44.44
C CYS A 466 27.71 18.97 45.75
N VAL A 467 26.85 18.96 46.77
CA VAL A 467 27.11 19.56 48.08
C VAL A 467 27.67 18.53 49.06
N ASP A 468 27.17 17.30 49.04
CA ASP A 468 27.68 16.20 49.86
C ASP A 468 28.06 15.00 48.98
N PRO A 469 29.31 14.95 48.48
CA PRO A 469 29.75 13.85 47.62
C PRO A 469 29.69 12.47 48.32
N GLN A 470 29.83 12.42 49.64
CA GLN A 470 29.84 11.14 50.37
C GLN A 470 28.48 10.45 50.29
N GLU A 471 27.39 11.20 50.44
CA GLU A 471 26.04 10.67 50.34
C GLU A 471 25.55 10.64 48.88
N ASP A 472 25.73 11.72 48.12
CA ASP A 472 25.07 11.89 46.82
C ASP A 472 25.77 11.15 45.66
N ILE A 473 27.08 10.91 45.76
CA ILE A 473 27.88 10.21 44.74
C ILE A 473 28.29 8.83 45.23
N PHE A 474 28.83 8.76 46.44
CA PHE A 474 29.39 7.53 47.00
C PHE A 474 28.42 6.75 47.90
N GLY A 475 27.23 7.30 48.17
CA GLY A 475 26.21 6.67 48.99
C GLY A 475 25.44 5.57 48.25
N LYS A 476 24.34 5.13 48.86
CA LYS A 476 23.54 4.00 48.33
C LYS A 476 22.72 4.34 47.10
N PHE A 477 22.40 5.63 46.89
CA PHE A 477 21.58 6.12 45.80
C PHE A 477 22.32 7.26 45.11
N ASN A 478 22.51 7.17 43.79
CA ASN A 478 23.23 8.17 42.99
C ASN A 478 22.45 8.58 41.74
N ASP A 479 21.11 8.59 41.82
CA ASP A 479 20.22 8.86 40.69
C ASP A 479 20.51 10.19 39.97
N MET A 480 21.04 11.19 40.71
CA MET A 480 21.45 12.49 40.15
C MET A 480 22.57 12.34 39.10
N MET A 481 23.43 11.32 39.21
CA MET A 481 24.47 11.02 38.22
C MET A 481 23.89 10.57 36.88
N LYS A 482 22.64 10.08 36.84
CA LYS A 482 22.04 9.53 35.61
C LYS A 482 21.92 10.56 34.49
N LYS A 483 21.65 11.82 34.83
CA LYS A 483 21.56 12.93 33.86
C LYS A 483 22.77 13.87 33.91
N ALA A 484 23.58 13.81 34.97
CA ALA A 484 24.76 14.67 35.11
C ALA A 484 25.80 14.35 34.04
N PHE A 485 26.27 15.39 33.34
CA PHE A 485 27.38 15.28 32.41
C PHE A 485 28.68 15.83 33.02
N LEU A 486 28.57 16.97 33.71
CA LEU A 486 29.63 17.62 34.49
C LEU A 486 29.18 17.70 35.94
N VAL A 487 30.02 17.22 36.86
CA VAL A 487 29.78 17.27 38.30
C VAL A 487 30.79 18.22 38.92
N ILE A 488 30.30 19.21 39.65
CA ILE A 488 31.09 20.20 40.37
C ILE A 488 31.08 19.83 41.85
N LEU A 489 32.26 19.58 42.42
CA LEU A 489 32.42 19.32 43.85
C LEU A 489 32.85 20.63 44.51
N ASN A 490 31.94 21.25 45.28
CA ASN A 490 32.29 22.40 46.10
C ASN A 490 32.86 21.88 47.43
N GLU A 491 34.10 22.25 47.76
CA GLU A 491 34.79 21.87 49.00
C GLU A 491 34.94 20.35 49.21
N ALA A 492 35.77 19.71 48.37
CA ALA A 492 36.26 18.36 48.65
C ALA A 492 37.33 18.39 49.75
N ASP A 493 36.92 18.68 50.98
CA ASP A 493 37.84 18.71 52.12
C ASP A 493 38.10 17.29 52.65
N LYS A 494 39.37 16.99 52.92
CA LYS A 494 39.82 15.69 53.43
C LYS A 494 39.69 15.60 54.96
N SER A 495 39.22 16.65 55.62
CA SER A 495 39.21 16.79 57.08
C SER A 495 38.22 15.87 57.82
N GLY A 496 37.53 14.98 57.11
CA GLY A 496 36.64 13.95 57.67
C GLY A 496 36.69 12.56 57.01
N THR A 497 37.76 12.20 56.27
CA THR A 497 37.99 10.79 55.81
C THR A 497 38.81 9.98 56.80
#